data_AF-A0A7M1C643-F1
#
_entry.id   AF-A0A7M1C643-F1
#
_cell.length_a   1.000
_cell.length_b   1.000
_cell.length_c   1.000
_cell.angle_alpha   90.00
_cell.angle_beta   90.00
_cell.angle_gamma   90.00
#
_symmetry.space_group_name_H-M   'P 1'
#
loop_
_entity.id
_entity.type
_entity.pdbx_description
1 polymer ?
#
loop_
_entity_poly.entity_id
_entity_poly.type
_entity_poly.pdbx_seq_one_letter_code
_entity_poly.pdbx_strand_id
1 'polypeptide(L)'
;CIIDAFIIGAVMAKMAKPKKRNETLIFSYYATVAMRDGKLCLMWRVGNLRKSHLVEAHVRAHLLKSRTTAEGEFIPLDQMDINVGFDSGIDRIFLVS
;
A
#
# COMPACT_ATOMS: atom_id res chain seq x y z
N CYS A 1 -33.40 25.01 8.00
CA CYS A 1 -33.19 23.91 8.98
C CYS A 1 -32.74 22.60 8.34
N ILE A 2 -33.55 21.88 7.55
CA ILE A 2 -33.15 20.56 7.00
C ILE A 2 -32.00 20.69 5.99
N ILE A 3 -32.07 21.70 5.12
CA ILE A 3 -31.04 21.95 4.10
C ILE A 3 -29.70 22.33 4.75
N ASP A 4 -29.73 23.16 5.79
CA ASP A 4 -28.52 23.60 6.52
C ASP A 4 -27.80 22.43 7.19
N ALA A 5 -28.56 21.51 7.82
CA ALA A 5 -28.01 20.29 8.40
C ALA A 5 -27.35 19.41 7.33
N PHE A 6 -27.94 19.33 6.13
CA PHE A 6 -27.39 18.58 5.01
C PHE A 6 -26.09 19.19 4.48
N ILE A 7 -26.04 20.52 4.38
CA ILE A 7 -24.85 21.27 3.94
C ILE A 7 -23.70 21.09 4.94
N ILE A 8 -23.97 21.25 6.25
CA ILE A 8 -22.97 21.06 7.30
C ILE A 8 -22.46 19.62 7.29
N GLY A 9 -23.36 18.63 7.16
CA GLY A 9 -22.99 17.22 7.05
C GLY A 9 -22.10 16.93 5.84
N ALA A 10 -22.43 17.49 4.68
CA ALA A 10 -21.64 17.33 3.46
C ALA A 10 -20.24 17.99 3.58
N VAL A 11 -20.15 19.16 4.21
CA VAL A 11 -18.88 19.86 4.45
C VAL A 11 -18.00 19.08 5.43
N MET A 12 -18.55 18.62 6.55
CA MET A 12 -17.82 17.80 7.52
C MET A 12 -17.34 16.47 6.91
N ALA A 13 -18.19 15.79 6.12
CA ALA A 13 -17.81 14.57 5.42
C ALA A 13 -16.66 14.81 4.42
N LYS A 14 -16.64 15.98 3.76
CA LYS A 14 -15.56 16.37 2.85
C LYS A 14 -14.27 16.72 3.59
N MET A 15 -14.35 17.36 4.76
CA MET A 15 -13.19 17.64 5.62
C MET A 15 -12.60 16.37 6.23
N ALA A 16 -13.45 15.39 6.58
CA ALA A 16 -13.03 14.11 7.13
C ALA A 16 -12.29 13.22 6.11
N LYS A 17 -12.44 13.47 4.80
CA LYS A 17 -11.69 12.78 3.75
C LYS A 17 -10.39 13.53 3.42
N PRO A 18 -9.22 13.07 3.89
CA PRO A 18 -7.94 13.67 3.53
C PRO A 18 -7.66 13.46 2.03
N LYS A 19 -7.95 14.48 1.21
CA LYS A 19 -7.88 14.44 -0.26
C LYS A 19 -6.46 14.35 -0.85
N LYS A 20 -5.42 14.52 -0.03
CA LYS A 20 -3.99 14.60 -0.45
C LYS A 20 -3.05 13.64 0.30
N ARG A 21 -3.48 12.40 0.61
CA ARG A 21 -2.59 11.42 1.27
C ARG A 21 -1.52 10.84 0.32
N ASN A 22 -1.76 10.86 -1.00
CA ASN A 22 -0.87 10.26 -2.01
C ASN A 22 0.43 11.04 -2.28
N GLU A 23 0.57 12.28 -1.81
CA GLU A 23 1.76 13.12 -2.10
C GLU A 23 2.88 12.98 -1.07
N THR A 24 2.72 12.13 -0.04
CA THR A 24 3.66 12.11 1.10
C THR A 24 4.29 10.77 1.42
N LEU A 25 3.90 9.71 0.72
CA LEU A 25 4.61 8.44 0.75
C LEU A 25 5.43 8.30 -0.51
N ILE A 26 6.72 8.07 -0.36
CA ILE A 26 7.64 7.86 -1.47
C ILE A 26 8.15 6.42 -1.47
N PHE A 27 8.34 5.88 -2.66
CA PHE A 27 8.96 4.58 -2.87
C PHE A 27 10.33 4.79 -3.50
N SER A 28 11.26 3.86 -3.27
CA SER A 28 12.49 3.81 -4.06
C SER A 28 12.17 3.58 -5.53
N TYR A 29 12.90 4.26 -6.42
CA TYR A 29 12.76 4.09 -7.87
C TYR A 29 13.03 2.65 -8.35
N TYR A 30 13.93 1.95 -7.66
CA TYR A 30 14.29 0.58 -7.99
C TYR A 30 14.04 -0.34 -6.81
N ALA A 31 13.60 -1.57 -7.11
CA ALA A 31 13.68 -2.70 -6.20
C ALA A 31 14.99 -3.45 -6.44
N THR A 32 15.54 -4.05 -5.39
CA THR A 32 16.80 -4.79 -5.44
C THR A 32 16.60 -6.22 -4.98
N VAL A 33 17.31 -7.15 -5.61
CA VAL A 33 17.38 -8.55 -5.17
C VAL A 33 18.79 -8.82 -4.66
N ALA A 34 18.92 -9.25 -3.40
CA ALA A 34 20.21 -9.57 -2.80
C ALA A 34 20.06 -10.63 -1.70
N MET A 35 21.18 -11.22 -1.29
CA MET A 35 21.23 -12.15 -0.16
C MET A 35 21.18 -11.37 1.16
N ARG A 36 20.29 -11.78 2.08
CA ARG A 36 20.20 -11.26 3.44
C ARG A 36 19.88 -12.42 4.39
N ASP A 37 20.67 -12.58 5.45
CA ASP A 37 20.53 -13.68 6.42
C ASP A 37 20.44 -15.07 5.76
N GLY A 38 21.24 -15.28 4.70
CA GLY A 38 21.28 -16.54 3.94
C GLY A 38 20.11 -16.78 3.00
N LYS A 39 19.19 -15.83 2.84
CA LYS A 39 18.01 -15.94 1.96
C LYS A 39 18.07 -14.90 0.84
N LEU A 40 17.58 -15.26 -0.34
CA LEU A 40 17.40 -14.33 -1.44
C LEU A 40 16.16 -13.45 -1.15
N CYS A 41 16.32 -12.14 -1.13
CA CYS A 41 15.27 -11.21 -0.76
C CYS A 41 15.05 -10.15 -1.84
N LEU A 42 13.79 -9.96 -2.26
CA LEU A 42 13.34 -8.79 -3.00
C LEU A 42 13.05 -7.66 -2.01
N MET A 43 13.62 -6.48 -2.25
CA MET A 43 13.53 -5.35 -1.34
C MET A 43 13.26 -4.04 -2.08
N TRP A 44 12.50 -3.15 -1.45
CA TRP A 44 12.31 -1.76 -1.85
C TRP A 44 12.21 -0.90 -0.59
N ARG A 45 12.37 0.42 -0.73
CA ARG A 45 12.26 1.37 0.39
C ARG A 45 10.96 2.15 0.28
N VAL A 46 10.36 2.45 1.42
CA VAL A 46 9.21 3.34 1.58
C VAL A 46 9.59 4.43 2.58
N GLY A 47 9.26 5.68 2.28
CA GLY A 47 9.52 6.83 3.15
C GLY A 47 8.27 7.69 3.33
N ASN A 48 8.16 8.34 4.48
CA ASN A 48 7.11 9.30 4.78
C ASN A 48 7.72 10.72 4.82
N LEU A 49 7.29 11.58 3.89
CA LEU A 49 7.77 12.96 3.77
C LEU A 49 7.08 13.93 4.74
N ARG A 50 6.05 13.51 5.48
CA ARG A 50 5.41 14.34 6.51
C ARG A 50 6.08 14.13 7.85
N LYS A 51 6.26 15.22 8.59
CA LYS A 51 6.61 15.17 10.03
C LYS A 51 5.60 14.40 10.90
N SER A 52 4.36 14.22 10.43
CA SER A 52 3.33 13.44 11.12
C SER A 52 3.52 11.94 10.95
N HIS A 53 3.37 11.17 12.02
CA HIS A 53 3.36 9.71 11.98
C HIS A 53 2.19 9.15 11.18
N LEU A 54 2.46 8.07 10.43
CA LEU A 54 1.43 7.29 9.78
C LEU A 54 0.95 6.20 10.74
N VAL A 55 -0.20 6.40 11.39
CA VAL A 55 -0.80 5.40 12.27
C VAL A 55 -1.35 4.24 11.44
N GLU A 56 -1.14 3.01 11.93
CA GLU A 56 -1.60 1.75 11.29
C GLU A 56 -1.13 1.55 9.84
N ALA A 57 0.11 1.94 9.55
CA ALA A 57 0.71 1.67 8.26
C ALA A 57 0.94 0.17 8.06
N HIS A 58 0.42 -0.36 6.96
CA HIS A 58 0.63 -1.74 6.52
C HIS A 58 1.04 -1.74 5.04
N VAL A 59 1.86 -2.71 4.65
CA VAL A 59 2.36 -2.82 3.28
C VAL A 59 1.83 -4.10 2.63
N ARG A 60 1.46 -4.01 1.36
CA ARG A 60 1.13 -5.16 0.51
C ARG A 60 1.88 -5.07 -0.80
N ALA A 61 2.17 -6.22 -1.40
CA ALA A 61 2.83 -6.30 -2.69
C ALA A 61 2.15 -7.37 -3.55
N HIS A 62 1.92 -7.04 -4.82
CA HIS A 62 1.32 -7.97 -5.78
C HIS A 62 2.24 -8.09 -7.00
N LEU A 63 2.44 -9.32 -7.45
CA LEU A 63 3.05 -9.62 -8.74
C LEU A 63 1.94 -9.63 -9.80
N LEU A 64 2.06 -8.73 -10.77
CA LEU A 64 1.17 -8.69 -11.93
C LEU A 64 1.85 -9.43 -13.08
N LYS A 65 1.22 -10.50 -13.55
CA LYS A 65 1.74 -11.30 -14.67
C LYS A 65 0.58 -11.91 -15.46
N SER A 66 0.71 -12.01 -16.78
CA SER A 66 -0.19 -12.86 -17.55
C SER A 66 0.14 -14.34 -17.31
N ARG A 67 -0.88 -15.19 -17.19
CA ARG A 67 -0.70 -16.64 -17.13
C ARG A 67 -1.82 -17.37 -17.84
N THR A 68 -1.53 -18.58 -18.28
CA THR A 68 -2.55 -19.54 -18.71
C THR A 68 -2.69 -20.59 -17.61
N THR A 69 -3.92 -20.90 -17.20
CA THR A 69 -4.19 -21.93 -16.21
C THR A 69 -3.93 -23.33 -16.78
N ALA A 70 -3.85 -24.34 -15.93
CA ALA A 70 -3.67 -25.73 -16.37
C ALA A 70 -4.85 -26.21 -17.22
N GLU A 71 -6.03 -25.63 -17.01
CA GLU A 71 -7.28 -25.88 -17.72
C GLU A 71 -7.37 -25.13 -19.06
N GLY A 72 -6.38 -24.30 -19.39
CA GLY A 72 -6.29 -23.58 -20.66
C GLY A 72 -6.91 -22.17 -20.66
N GLU A 73 -7.36 -21.66 -19.51
CA GLU A 73 -7.89 -20.29 -19.42
C GLU A 73 -6.74 -19.26 -19.44
N PHE A 74 -6.85 -18.24 -20.30
CA PHE A 74 -5.86 -17.16 -20.36
C PHE A 74 -6.26 -15.98 -19.47
N ILE A 75 -5.41 -15.67 -18.50
CA ILE A 75 -5.60 -14.56 -17.56
C ILE A 75 -4.57 -13.47 -17.91
N PRO A 76 -5.00 -12.33 -18.48
CA PRO A 76 -4.08 -11.29 -18.96
C PRO A 76 -3.39 -10.52 -17.83
N LEU A 77 -4.04 -10.36 -16.68
CA LEU A 77 -3.51 -9.63 -15.53
C LEU A 77 -3.80 -10.40 -14.24
N ASP A 78 -3.09 -11.50 -14.06
CA ASP A 78 -3.18 -12.26 -12.82
C ASP A 78 -2.41 -11.52 -11.72
N GLN A 79 -3.04 -11.41 -10.55
CA GLN A 79 -2.47 -10.75 -9.38
C GLN A 79 -2.13 -11.81 -8.35
N MET A 80 -0.84 -12.04 -8.13
CA MET A 80 -0.36 -12.96 -7.11
C MET A 80 0.16 -12.17 -5.91
N ASP A 81 -0.28 -12.53 -4.70
CA ASP A 81 0.20 -11.87 -3.48
C ASP A 81 1.66 -12.24 -3.19
N ILE A 82 2.46 -11.23 -2.87
CA ILE A 82 3.85 -11.41 -2.43
C ILE A 82 3.85 -11.20 -0.91
N ASN A 83 4.17 -12.27 -0.18
CA ASN A 83 4.24 -12.20 1.27
C ASN A 83 5.40 -11.29 1.72
N VAL A 84 5.05 -10.11 2.20
CA VAL A 84 5.97 -9.14 2.83
C VAL A 84 5.94 -9.22 4.36
N GLY A 85 5.36 -10.28 4.90
CA GLY A 85 5.23 -10.48 6.35
C GLY A 85 3.81 -10.45 6.90
N PHE A 86 2.81 -10.72 6.06
CA PHE A 86 1.40 -10.72 6.48
C PHE A 86 1.14 -11.79 7.54
N ASP A 87 1.64 -13.01 7.34
CA ASP A 87 1.38 -14.15 8.24
C ASP A 87 1.99 -13.96 9.64
N SER A 88 3.13 -13.28 9.71
CA SER A 88 3.81 -12.94 10.97
C SER A 88 3.41 -11.57 11.52
N GLY A 89 2.58 -10.81 10.79
CA GLY A 89 2.12 -9.48 11.14
C GLY A 89 3.20 -8.39 11.11
N ILE A 90 4.37 -8.67 10.52
CA ILE A 90 5.49 -7.73 10.34
C ILE A 90 5.27 -6.77 9.16
N ASP A 91 4.21 -6.99 8.37
CA ASP A 91 3.73 -6.08 7.33
C ASP A 91 3.22 -4.75 7.91
N ARG A 92 2.86 -4.74 9.20
CA ARG A 92 2.53 -3.55 9.99
C ARG A 92 3.82 -2.82 10.36
N ILE A 93 4.08 -1.71 9.68
CA ILE A 93 5.31 -0.95 9.83
C ILE A 93 5.08 0.34 10.60
N PHE A 94 6.07 0.74 11.40
CA PHE A 94 6.10 2.06 12.00
C PHE A 94 6.93 3.00 11.12
N LEU A 95 6.25 3.85 10.35
CA LEU A 95 6.87 4.78 9.41
C LEU A 95 7.07 6.16 10.06
N VAL A 96 8.32 6.45 10.44
CA VAL A 96 8.77 7.74 10.96
C VAL A 96 9.38 8.59 9.84
N SER A 97 9.28 9.91 9.99
CA SER A 97 9.94 10.90 9.13
C SER A 97 11.38 11.11 9.52
#